data_AF-A0A2P8QWF6-F1
#
_entry.id   AF-A0A2P8QWF6-F1
#
_cell.length_a   1.000
_cell.length_b   1.000
_cell.length_c   1.000
_cell.angle_alpha   90.00
_cell.angle_beta   90.00
_cell.angle_gamma   90.00
#
_symmetry.space_group_name_H-M   'P 1'
#
loop_
_entity.id
_entity.type
_entity.pdbx_description
1 polymer ?
#
loop_
_entity_poly.entity_id
_entity_poly.type
_entity_poly.pdbx_seq_one_letter_code
_entity_poly.pdbx_strand_id
1 'polypeptide(L)'
;MTVAQSAKPSSSNIAVTLKRLIDLLEEDETDEYGILQPSQSAFKLAMRFVVEAYEAMGDSFPRASASTDEKGGIRLTWSKLEPECEVRLVCPADAEQQAYLYHELGDTYAVEQNVTTSILVQWLEWLNQA
;
A
#
# COMPACT_ATOMS: atom_id res chain seq x y z
N MET A 1 31.75 31.22 9.04
CA MET A 1 30.82 30.36 9.80
C MET A 1 29.78 29.86 8.83
N THR A 2 29.77 28.56 8.53
CA THR A 2 28.85 27.97 7.55
C THR A 2 27.75 27.30 8.35
N VAL A 3 26.53 27.81 8.24
CA VAL A 3 25.36 27.21 8.90
C VAL A 3 25.07 25.89 8.18
N ALA A 4 25.23 24.77 8.88
CA ALA A 4 24.78 23.48 8.40
C ALA A 4 23.25 23.53 8.28
N GLN A 5 22.76 23.37 7.06
CA GLN A 5 21.35 23.22 6.78
C GLN A 5 20.90 21.88 7.36
N SER A 6 20.08 21.89 8.41
CA SER A 6 19.49 20.67 8.98
C SER A 6 18.68 19.96 7.90
N ALA A 7 19.20 18.84 7.41
CA ALA A 7 18.43 17.92 6.59
C ALA A 7 17.21 17.48 7.41
N LYS A 8 16.01 17.72 6.89
CA LYS A 8 14.79 17.11 7.43
C LYS A 8 15.02 15.59 7.50
N PRO A 9 14.58 14.88 8.55
CA PRO A 9 14.64 13.43 8.54
C PRO A 9 13.85 12.93 7.33
N SER A 10 14.52 12.27 6.39
CA SER A 10 13.84 11.53 5.33
C SER A 10 13.10 10.39 6.01
N SER A 11 11.80 10.54 6.24
CA SER A 11 10.97 9.45 6.75
C SER A 11 11.12 8.27 5.81
N SER A 12 11.47 7.10 6.33
CA SER A 12 11.60 5.89 5.51
C SER A 12 10.27 5.61 4.79
N ASN A 13 10.34 5.04 3.58
CA ASN A 13 9.15 4.76 2.76
C ASN A 13 8.11 3.91 3.51
N ILE A 14 8.61 2.95 4.30
CA ILE A 14 7.79 2.12 5.19
C ILE A 14 7.10 2.96 6.26
N ALA A 15 7.80 3.87 6.94
CA ALA A 15 7.21 4.71 7.98
C ALA A 15 6.09 5.60 7.42
N VAL A 16 6.24 6.11 6.19
CA VAL A 16 5.18 6.86 5.52
C VAL A 16 3.97 5.97 5.21
N THR A 17 4.20 4.74 4.74
CA THR A 17 3.13 3.79 4.41
C THR A 17 2.37 3.34 5.66
N LEU A 18 3.08 3.01 6.74
CA LEU A 18 2.49 2.64 8.02
C LEU A 18 1.70 3.80 8.64
N LYS A 19 2.25 5.02 8.58
CA LYS A 19 1.53 6.21 9.04
C LYS A 19 0.20 6.37 8.27
N ARG A 20 0.23 6.27 6.95
CA ARG A 20 -0.99 6.38 6.12
C ARG A 20 -2.03 5.33 6.47
N LEU A 21 -1.62 4.10 6.78
CA LEU A 21 -2.55 3.06 7.27
C LEU A 21 -3.16 3.45 8.62
N ILE A 22 -2.36 3.97 9.56
CA ILE A 22 -2.84 4.42 10.87
C ILE A 22 -3.80 5.61 10.72
N ASP A 23 -3.47 6.57 9.85
CA ASP A 23 -4.32 7.75 9.58
C ASP A 23 -5.74 7.32 9.14
N LEU A 24 -5.90 6.19 8.40
CA LEU A 24 -7.23 5.66 8.03
C LEU A 24 -8.09 5.22 9.23
N LEU A 25 -7.48 4.86 10.37
CA LEU A 25 -8.21 4.53 11.60
C LEU A 25 -8.70 5.76 12.35
N GLU A 26 -8.19 6.93 12.01
CA GLU A 26 -8.55 8.21 12.64
C GLU A 26 -9.64 8.98 11.87
N GLU A 27 -10.01 8.50 10.67
CA GLU A 27 -11.13 9.03 9.88
C GLU A 27 -12.47 8.86 10.62
N ASP A 28 -13.50 9.61 10.19
CA ASP A 28 -14.87 9.40 10.67
C ASP A 28 -15.35 7.98 10.29
N GLU A 29 -16.29 7.37 11.02
CA GLU A 29 -16.72 6.00 10.70
C GLU A 29 -17.34 5.89 9.29
N THR A 30 -18.18 6.86 8.93
CA THR A 30 -18.92 6.90 7.66
C THR A 30 -19.20 8.33 7.20
N ASP A 31 -19.35 8.53 5.89
CA ASP A 31 -19.90 9.75 5.29
C ASP A 31 -21.11 9.45 4.38
N GLU A 32 -21.47 10.40 3.50
CA GLU A 32 -22.57 10.23 2.53
C GLU A 32 -22.27 9.21 1.42
N TYR A 33 -21.02 8.79 1.24
CA TYR A 33 -20.57 7.84 0.22
C TYR A 33 -20.25 6.45 0.78
N GLY A 34 -20.16 6.28 2.11
CA GLY A 34 -20.08 4.97 2.73
C GLY A 34 -19.15 4.93 3.94
N ILE A 35 -18.48 3.79 4.13
CA ILE A 35 -17.52 3.58 5.22
C ILE A 35 -16.19 4.27 4.88
N LEU A 36 -15.62 5.03 5.82
CA LEU A 36 -14.31 5.65 5.65
C LEU A 36 -13.22 4.95 6.48
N GLN A 37 -13.57 4.39 7.64
CA GLN A 37 -12.64 3.60 8.44
C GLN A 37 -12.49 2.18 7.90
N PRO A 38 -11.28 1.61 7.88
CA PRO A 38 -11.12 0.24 7.46
C PRO A 38 -11.67 -0.72 8.50
N SER A 39 -12.22 -1.84 8.03
CA SER A 39 -12.50 -2.98 8.89
C SER A 39 -11.22 -3.49 9.57
N GLN A 40 -11.36 -4.09 10.76
CA GLN A 40 -10.21 -4.64 11.48
C GLN A 40 -9.49 -5.75 10.69
N SER A 41 -10.23 -6.56 9.93
CA SER A 41 -9.72 -7.61 9.04
C SER A 41 -8.83 -7.01 7.95
N ALA A 42 -9.35 -6.01 7.22
CA ALA A 42 -8.60 -5.34 6.16
C ALA A 42 -7.33 -4.67 6.71
N PHE A 43 -7.44 -3.97 7.84
CA PHE A 43 -6.30 -3.31 8.48
C PHE A 43 -5.20 -4.29 8.90
N LYS A 44 -5.55 -5.37 9.60
CA LYS A 44 -4.58 -6.41 10.01
C LYS A 44 -3.90 -7.06 8.81
N LEU A 45 -4.67 -7.32 7.76
CA LEU A 45 -4.16 -7.94 6.53
C LEU A 45 -3.17 -7.01 5.79
N ALA A 46 -3.55 -5.74 5.61
CA ALA A 46 -2.69 -4.73 4.98
C ALA A 46 -1.40 -4.50 5.78
N MET A 47 -1.50 -4.37 7.11
CA MET A 47 -0.35 -4.24 7.99
C MET A 47 0.61 -5.43 7.88
N ARG A 48 0.08 -6.66 7.84
CA ARG A 48 0.88 -7.87 7.67
C ARG A 48 1.66 -7.82 6.35
N PHE A 49 0.99 -7.57 5.23
CA PHE A 49 1.66 -7.50 3.92
C PHE A 49 2.75 -6.43 3.88
N VAL A 50 2.48 -5.25 4.43
CA VAL A 50 3.43 -4.13 4.43
C VAL A 50 4.66 -4.44 5.27
N VAL A 51 4.49 -4.99 6.48
CA VAL A 51 5.61 -5.34 7.36
C VAL A 51 6.43 -6.47 6.77
N GLU A 52 5.80 -7.58 6.35
CA GLU A 52 6.53 -8.73 5.81
C GLU A 52 7.22 -8.40 4.48
N ALA A 53 6.62 -7.56 3.61
CA ALA A 53 7.27 -7.11 2.38
C ALA A 53 8.46 -6.19 2.68
N TYR A 54 8.37 -5.32 3.69
CA TYR A 54 9.50 -4.52 4.14
C TYR A 54 10.62 -5.38 4.74
N GLU A 55 10.30 -6.39 5.53
CA GLU A 55 11.29 -7.33 6.06
C GLU A 55 12.05 -8.05 4.93
N ALA A 56 11.38 -8.36 3.82
CA ALA A 56 12.00 -8.98 2.66
C ALA A 56 12.83 -8.00 1.80
N MET A 57 12.35 -6.77 1.59
CA MET A 57 12.95 -5.79 0.66
C MET A 57 13.90 -4.79 1.32
N GLY A 58 13.80 -4.58 2.63
CA GLY A 58 14.48 -3.51 3.35
C GLY A 58 14.18 -2.12 2.76
N ASP A 59 15.22 -1.31 2.63
CA ASP A 59 15.10 0.07 2.14
C ASP A 59 14.67 0.19 0.67
N SER A 60 14.66 -0.94 -0.08
CA SER A 60 14.09 -0.99 -1.43
C SER A 60 12.56 -1.01 -1.43
N PHE A 61 11.89 -1.14 -0.28
CA PHE A 61 10.44 -1.06 -0.20
C PHE A 61 9.92 0.32 -0.67
N PRO A 62 9.08 0.36 -1.72
CA PRO A 62 8.55 1.62 -2.22
C PRO A 62 7.42 2.15 -1.31
N ARG A 63 7.26 3.47 -1.28
CA ARG A 63 6.19 4.13 -0.52
C ARG A 63 4.84 3.91 -1.19
N ALA A 64 3.83 3.46 -0.44
CA ALA A 64 2.46 3.30 -0.93
C ALA A 64 1.57 4.49 -0.53
N SER A 65 0.57 4.84 -1.35
CA SER A 65 -0.65 5.49 -0.86
C SER A 65 -1.58 4.43 -0.26
N ALA A 66 -2.47 4.85 0.64
CA ALA A 66 -3.48 4.00 1.27
C ALA A 66 -4.84 4.69 1.22
N SER A 67 -5.90 3.93 0.99
CA SER A 67 -7.28 4.41 1.05
C SER A 67 -8.23 3.31 1.51
N THR A 68 -9.39 3.71 2.04
CA THR A 68 -10.50 2.81 2.34
C THR A 68 -11.51 2.82 1.18
N ASP A 69 -12.15 1.68 0.88
CA ASP A 69 -13.31 1.63 -0.01
C ASP A 69 -14.64 1.77 0.76
N GLU A 70 -15.75 1.93 0.03
CA GLU A 70 -17.10 2.14 0.59
C GLU A 70 -17.58 1.05 1.57
N LYS A 71 -16.88 -0.10 1.62
CA LYS A 71 -17.18 -1.26 2.48
C LYS A 71 -16.20 -1.43 3.65
N GLY A 72 -15.18 -0.56 3.78
CA GLY A 72 -14.13 -0.71 4.79
C GLY A 72 -12.97 -1.61 4.37
N GLY A 73 -12.82 -1.89 3.07
CA GLY A 73 -11.64 -2.56 2.52
C GLY A 73 -10.48 -1.57 2.35
N ILE A 74 -9.24 -2.06 2.38
CA ILE A 74 -8.04 -1.22 2.18
C ILE A 74 -7.47 -1.44 0.79
N ARG A 75 -7.13 -0.34 0.11
CA ARG A 75 -6.32 -0.33 -1.10
C ARG A 75 -4.99 0.33 -0.84
N LEU A 76 -3.91 -0.39 -1.12
CA LEU A 76 -2.55 0.15 -1.16
C LEU A 76 -2.12 0.28 -2.61
N THR A 77 -1.64 1.46 -2.99
CA THR A 77 -1.22 1.76 -4.37
C THR A 77 0.23 2.22 -4.39
N TRP A 78 1.01 1.64 -5.30
CA TRP A 78 2.36 2.07 -5.65
C TRP A 78 2.41 2.37 -7.14
N SER A 79 2.70 3.62 -7.53
CA SER A 79 2.70 4.04 -8.91
C SER A 79 3.98 4.80 -9.32
N LYS A 80 4.30 4.73 -10.61
CA LYS A 80 5.31 5.54 -11.31
C LYS A 80 4.66 6.20 -12.52
N LEU A 81 5.18 7.35 -12.92
CA LEU A 81 4.68 8.12 -14.06
C LEU A 81 5.49 7.88 -15.35
N GLU A 82 6.77 7.52 -15.23
CA GLU A 82 7.67 7.33 -16.37
C GLU A 82 8.59 6.12 -16.13
N PRO A 83 8.27 4.93 -16.67
CA PRO A 83 7.04 4.60 -17.40
C PRO A 83 5.81 4.60 -16.47
N GLU A 84 4.61 4.76 -17.05
CA GLU A 84 3.36 4.64 -16.32
C GLU A 84 3.13 3.19 -15.91
N CYS A 85 3.29 2.91 -14.63
CA CYS A 85 3.00 1.60 -14.06
C CYS A 85 2.49 1.71 -12.63
N GLU A 86 1.66 0.74 -12.24
CA GLU A 86 1.07 0.68 -10.91
C GLU A 86 0.97 -0.75 -10.40
N VAL A 87 1.15 -0.91 -9.09
CA VAL A 87 0.78 -2.09 -8.32
C VAL A 87 -0.26 -1.66 -7.29
N ARG A 88 -1.38 -2.38 -7.23
CA ARG A 88 -2.50 -2.17 -6.29
C ARG A 88 -2.72 -3.44 -5.49
N LEU A 89 -2.49 -3.40 -4.18
CA LEU A 89 -2.92 -4.47 -3.28
C LEU A 89 -4.29 -4.10 -2.70
N VAL A 90 -5.25 -5.01 -2.83
CA VAL A 90 -6.58 -4.84 -2.22
C VAL A 90 -6.75 -5.86 -1.09
N CYS A 91 -7.03 -5.36 0.11
CA CYS A 91 -7.35 -6.13 1.30
C CYS A 91 -8.86 -5.94 1.58
N PRO A 92 -9.71 -6.94 1.25
CA PRO A 92 -11.14 -6.82 1.41
C PRO A 92 -11.58 -6.59 2.86
N ALA A 93 -12.74 -5.95 3.03
CA ALA A 93 -13.35 -5.78 4.35
C ALA A 93 -13.76 -7.11 4.98
N ASP A 94 -14.31 -7.99 4.14
CA ASP A 94 -14.77 -9.32 4.51
C ASP A 94 -13.58 -10.27 4.69
N ALA A 95 -13.47 -10.88 5.87
CA ALA A 95 -12.38 -11.80 6.21
C ALA A 95 -12.43 -13.12 5.42
N GLU A 96 -13.57 -13.47 4.82
CA GLU A 96 -13.71 -14.64 3.95
C GLU A 96 -13.20 -14.36 2.53
N GLN A 97 -13.06 -13.08 2.15
CA GLN A 97 -12.53 -12.68 0.85
C GLN A 97 -11.01 -12.57 0.90
N GLN A 98 -10.35 -13.11 -0.12
CA GLN A 98 -8.91 -13.09 -0.21
C GLN A 98 -8.39 -11.77 -0.78
N ALA A 99 -7.22 -11.36 -0.32
CA ALA A 99 -6.49 -10.27 -0.96
C ALA A 99 -6.09 -10.65 -2.39
N TYR A 100 -6.14 -9.64 -3.26
CA TYR A 100 -5.73 -9.74 -4.64
C TYR A 100 -4.88 -8.53 -5.02
N LEU A 101 -4.09 -8.68 -6.07
CA LEU A 101 -3.16 -7.67 -6.53
C LEU A 101 -3.46 -7.38 -7.98
N TYR A 102 -3.61 -6.11 -8.32
CA TYR A 102 -3.70 -5.64 -9.68
C TYR A 102 -2.37 -4.98 -10.04
N HIS A 103 -1.85 -5.22 -11.23
CA HIS A 103 -0.66 -4.53 -11.72
C HIS A 103 -0.86 -4.10 -13.17
N GLU A 104 -0.32 -2.93 -13.53
CA GLU A 104 -0.45 -2.35 -14.87
C GLU A 104 0.86 -1.69 -15.34
N LEU A 105 1.09 -1.75 -16.65
CA LEU A 105 2.15 -1.04 -17.39
C LEU A 105 1.54 -0.50 -18.69
N GLY A 106 1.33 0.80 -18.77
CA GLY A 106 0.54 1.42 -19.84
C GLY A 106 -0.82 0.73 -20.00
N ASP A 107 -1.13 0.26 -21.21
CA ASP A 107 -2.41 -0.40 -21.51
C ASP A 107 -2.47 -1.89 -21.09
N THR A 108 -1.40 -2.46 -20.56
CA THR A 108 -1.34 -3.88 -20.16
C THR A 108 -1.55 -4.03 -18.67
N TYR A 109 -2.51 -4.86 -18.26
CA TYR A 109 -2.77 -5.14 -16.86
C TYR A 109 -3.05 -6.62 -16.59
N ALA A 110 -2.84 -7.05 -15.35
CA ALA A 110 -3.31 -8.34 -14.87
C ALA A 110 -3.70 -8.29 -13.39
N VAL A 111 -4.36 -9.35 -12.94
CA VAL A 111 -4.80 -9.54 -11.55
C VAL A 111 -4.27 -10.87 -11.04
N GLU A 112 -3.54 -10.81 -9.94
CA GLU A 112 -3.12 -11.96 -9.15
C GLU A 112 -4.15 -12.23 -8.05
N GLN A 113 -4.66 -13.46 -8.03
CA GLN A 113 -5.55 -13.96 -6.98
C GLN A 113 -4.73 -14.77 -5.95
N ASN A 114 -5.28 -14.98 -4.75
CA ASN A 114 -4.60 -15.71 -3.66
C ASN A 114 -3.22 -15.10 -3.33
N VAL A 115 -3.15 -13.77 -3.19
CA VAL A 115 -1.87 -13.07 -3.05
C VAL A 115 -1.16 -13.47 -1.77
N THR A 116 0.12 -13.78 -1.91
CA THR A 116 1.06 -13.98 -0.80
C THR A 116 2.05 -12.83 -0.74
N THR A 117 2.74 -12.67 0.39
CA THR A 117 3.77 -11.63 0.53
C THR A 117 4.87 -11.77 -0.52
N SER A 118 5.26 -13.00 -0.89
CA SER A 118 6.25 -13.21 -1.96
C SER A 118 5.77 -12.70 -3.32
N ILE A 119 4.48 -12.85 -3.64
CA ILE A 119 3.90 -12.31 -4.88
C ILE A 119 3.91 -10.77 -4.84
N LEU A 120 3.56 -10.17 -3.69
CA LEU A 120 3.64 -8.72 -3.53
C LEU A 120 5.07 -8.23 -3.75
N VAL A 121 6.06 -8.83 -3.07
CA VAL A 121 7.48 -8.47 -3.20
C VAL A 121 7.94 -8.55 -4.65
N GLN A 122 7.60 -9.63 -5.36
CA GLN A 122 7.94 -9.78 -6.78
C GLN A 122 7.42 -8.60 -7.62
N TRP A 123 6.18 -8.18 -7.42
CA TRP A 123 5.61 -7.05 -8.17
C TRP A 123 6.16 -5.70 -7.75
N LEU A 124 6.53 -5.51 -6.48
CA LEU A 124 7.19 -4.30 -6.01
C LEU A 124 8.63 -4.20 -6.54
N GLU A 125 9.36 -5.32 -6.64
CA GLU A 125 10.68 -5.38 -7.28
C GLU A 125 10.60 -5.07 -8.77
N TRP A 126 9.61 -5.65 -9.46
CA TRP A 126 9.30 -5.30 -10.85
C TRP A 126 9.01 -3.80 -10.99
N LEU A 127 8.15 -3.25 -10.13
CA LEU A 127 7.81 -1.83 -10.13
C LEU A 127 9.06 -0.98 -9.94
N ASN A 128 9.98 -1.35 -9.05
CA ASN A 128 11.22 -0.59 -8.83
C ASN A 128 12.14 -0.57 -10.05
N GLN A 129 12.13 -1.63 -10.87
CA GLN A 129 12.98 -1.79 -12.06
C GLN A 129 12.35 -1.26 -13.35
N ALA A 130 11.02 -1.15 -13.40
CA ALA A 130 10.29 -0.52 -14.51
C ALA A 130 10.66 0.96 -14.65
#